data_AF-A0A938SAZ2-F1
#
_entry.id   AF-A0A938SAZ2-F1
#
_cell.length_a   1.000
_cell.length_b   1.000
_cell.length_c   1.000
_cell.angle_alpha   90.00
_cell.angle_beta   90.00
_cell.angle_gamma   90.00
#
_symmetry.space_group_name_H-M   'P 1'
#
loop_
_entity.id
_entity.type
_entity.pdbx_description
1 polymer ?
#
loop_
_entity_poly.entity_id
_entity_poly.type
_entity_poly.pdbx_seq_one_letter_code
_entity_poly.pdbx_strand_id
1 'polypeptide(L)'
;MYADQVALTLLPQEQEGQCKFAGQFVATRNALEKFGWEVIVAALKLVREQVAQKGGMDYLQILEINGERLWLIDDGEAVTALRPDDY
;
A
#
# COMPACT_ATOMS: atom_id res chain seq x y z
N MET A 1 17.00 -2.54 -23.79
CA MET A 1 17.04 -1.87 -22.47
C MET A 1 16.15 -2.68 -21.56
N TYR A 2 16.72 -3.35 -20.56
CA TYR A 2 15.92 -4.06 -19.56
C TYR A 2 15.29 -2.98 -18.68
N ALA A 3 13.95 -2.87 -18.72
CA ALA A 3 13.25 -2.12 -17.69
C ALA A 3 13.47 -2.90 -16.40
N ASP A 4 14.19 -2.32 -15.44
CA ASP A 4 14.19 -2.82 -14.06
C ASP A 4 12.73 -2.93 -13.62
N GLN A 5 12.23 -4.15 -13.47
CA GLN A 5 10.91 -4.37 -12.93
C GLN A 5 10.96 -3.90 -11.48
N VAL A 6 10.19 -2.86 -11.15
CA VAL A 6 10.05 -2.39 -9.77
C VAL A 6 9.57 -3.58 -8.93
N ALA A 7 10.42 -4.05 -8.03
CA ALA A 7 10.08 -5.15 -7.13
C ALA A 7 9.18 -4.60 -6.04
N LEU A 8 7.93 -5.05 -6.03
CA LEU A 8 6.90 -4.64 -5.07
C LEU A 8 6.51 -5.85 -4.23
N THR A 9 6.81 -5.77 -2.93
CA THR A 9 6.61 -6.88 -1.99
C THR A 9 5.70 -6.42 -0.85
N LEU A 10 4.60 -7.14 -0.61
CA LEU A 10 3.78 -6.92 0.58
C LEU A 10 4.43 -7.65 1.77
N LEU A 11 4.76 -6.91 2.82
CA LEU A 11 5.33 -7.49 4.03
C LEU A 11 4.25 -8.16 4.89
N PRO A 12 4.63 -9.07 5.80
CA PRO A 12 3.69 -9.65 6.76
C PRO A 12 2.97 -8.55 7.56
N GLN A 13 1.64 -8.66 7.65
CA GLN A 13 0.82 -7.82 8.53
C GLN A 13 1.20 -8.04 10.01
N GLU A 14 1.08 -7.00 10.82
CA GLU A 14 1.41 -7.07 12.25
C GLU A 14 0.33 -7.83 13.04
N GLN A 15 -0.94 -7.66 12.66
CA GLN A 15 -2.09 -8.28 13.31
C GLN A 15 -3.13 -8.75 12.28
N GLU A 16 -4.15 -9.48 12.73
CA GLU A 16 -5.34 -9.75 11.92
C GLU A 16 -6.25 -8.52 11.86
N GLY A 17 -7.11 -8.44 10.84
CA GLY A 17 -8.04 -7.34 10.72
C GLY A 17 -9.15 -7.59 9.71
N GLN A 18 -10.11 -6.68 9.67
CA GLN A 18 -11.29 -6.74 8.81
C GLN A 18 -11.34 -5.62 7.77
N CYS A 19 -10.29 -4.81 7.69
CA CYS A 19 -10.19 -3.70 6.73
C CYS A 19 -10.24 -4.23 5.30
N LYS A 20 -10.87 -3.44 4.42
CA LYS A 20 -11.20 -3.85 3.04
C LYS A 20 -10.40 -3.10 1.99
N PHE A 21 -9.76 -2.00 2.38
CA PHE A 21 -9.05 -1.09 1.52
C PHE A 21 -9.93 -0.58 0.36
N ALA A 22 -11.23 -0.39 0.64
CA ALA A 22 -12.25 -0.08 -0.36
C ALA A 22 -12.64 1.41 -0.41
N GLY A 23 -12.18 2.21 0.55
CA GLY A 23 -12.47 3.63 0.66
C GLY A 23 -11.85 4.49 -0.46
N GLN A 24 -12.05 5.81 -0.34
CA GLN A 24 -11.44 6.77 -1.25
C GLN A 24 -9.91 6.66 -1.18
N PHE A 25 -9.26 6.47 -2.32
CA PHE A 25 -7.81 6.35 -2.34
C PHE A 25 -7.13 7.71 -2.48
N VAL A 26 -6.26 8.03 -1.54
CA VAL A 26 -5.45 9.25 -1.52
C VAL A 26 -4.00 8.91 -1.22
N ALA A 27 -3.08 9.79 -1.61
CA ALA A 27 -1.66 9.62 -1.36
C ALA A 27 -1.04 10.94 -0.91
N THR A 28 -0.08 10.89 0.00
CA THR A 28 0.70 12.08 0.36
C THR A 28 1.54 12.53 -0.83
N ARG A 29 1.84 13.82 -0.87
CA ARG A 29 2.73 14.38 -1.90
C ARG A 29 4.11 13.71 -1.90
N ASN A 30 4.67 13.44 -0.72
CA ASN A 30 5.98 12.81 -0.58
C ASN A 30 5.98 11.36 -1.10
N ALA A 31 4.91 10.59 -0.87
CA ALA A 31 4.77 9.26 -1.45
C ALA A 31 4.67 9.33 -2.98
N LEU A 32 3.85 10.25 -3.52
CA LEU A 32 3.69 10.44 -4.96
C LEU A 32 5.01 10.82 -5.65
N GLU A 33 5.76 11.77 -5.07
CA GLU A 33 7.05 12.20 -5.60
C GLU A 33 8.12 11.09 -5.52
N LYS A 34 8.07 10.25 -4.48
CA LYS A 34 9.05 9.17 -4.27
C LYS A 34 8.80 7.95 -5.16
N PHE A 35 7.56 7.47 -5.23
CA PHE A 35 7.22 6.19 -5.85
C PHE A 35 6.51 6.34 -7.20
N GLY A 36 5.86 7.48 -7.44
CA GLY A 36 5.02 7.68 -8.61
C GLY A 36 3.62 7.06 -8.46
N TRP A 37 2.67 7.63 -9.19
CA TRP A 37 1.26 7.23 -9.13
C TRP A 37 1.04 5.76 -9.52
N GLU A 38 1.70 5.31 -10.59
CA GLU A 38 1.51 3.95 -11.12
C GLU A 38 1.91 2.87 -10.09
N VAL A 39 3.03 3.08 -9.39
CA VAL A 39 3.51 2.16 -8.35
C VAL A 39 2.58 2.15 -7.15
N ILE A 40 2.10 3.32 -6.72
CA ILE A 40 1.16 3.45 -5.60
C ILE A 40 -0.19 2.77 -5.91
N VAL A 41 -0.68 2.89 -7.15
CA VAL A 41 -1.90 2.17 -7.59
C VAL A 41 -1.67 0.66 -7.65
N ALA A 42 -0.49 0.22 -8.12
CA ALA A 42 -0.14 -1.20 -8.11
C ALA A 42 -0.06 -1.77 -6.68
N ALA A 43 0.49 -1.00 -5.74
CA ALA A 43 0.51 -1.33 -4.32
C ALA A 43 -0.90 -1.54 -3.75
N LEU A 44 -1.82 -0.61 -4.02
CA LEU A 44 -3.21 -0.74 -3.59
C LEU A 44 -3.89 -1.97 -4.20
N LYS A 45 -3.64 -2.24 -5.49
CA LYS A 45 -4.20 -3.41 -6.17
C LYS A 45 -3.74 -4.70 -5.50
N LEU A 46 -2.45 -4.83 -5.18
CA LEU A 46 -1.90 -6.00 -4.50
C LEU A 46 -2.58 -6.21 -3.14
N VAL A 47 -2.74 -5.15 -2.34
CA VAL A 47 -3.43 -5.25 -1.04
C VAL A 47 -4.89 -5.68 -1.21
N ARG A 48 -5.62 -5.11 -2.18
CA ARG A 48 -7.01 -5.51 -2.45
C ARG A 48 -7.16 -6.96 -2.90
N GLU A 49 -6.20 -7.47 -3.68
CA GLU A 49 -6.18 -8.89 -4.04
C GLU A 49 -5.99 -9.80 -2.81
N GLN A 50 -5.14 -9.38 -1.86
CA GLN A 50 -4.96 -10.10 -0.60
C GLN A 50 -6.19 -10.04 0.31
N VAL A 51 -6.85 -8.88 0.39
CA VAL A 51 -8.15 -8.74 1.07
C VAL A 51 -9.19 -9.69 0.47
N ALA A 52 -9.28 -9.77 -0.86
CA ALA A 52 -10.23 -10.65 -1.53
C ALA A 52 -9.98 -12.14 -1.21
N GLN A 53 -8.72 -12.54 -1.01
CA GLN A 53 -8.36 -13.91 -0.64
C GLN A 53 -8.63 -14.23 0.83
N LYS A 54 -8.33 -13.29 1.74
CA LYS A 54 -8.40 -13.50 3.19
C LYS A 54 -9.73 -13.09 3.82
N GLY A 55 -10.55 -12.34 3.09
CA GLY A 55 -11.79 -11.76 3.60
C GLY A 55 -11.59 -10.53 4.48
N GLY A 56 -10.36 -10.04 4.66
CA GLY A 56 -10.02 -8.89 5.50
C GLY A 56 -8.54 -8.84 5.79
N MET A 57 -8.03 -7.65 6.10
CA MET A 57 -6.63 -7.44 6.51
C MET A 57 -6.54 -6.42 7.64
N ASP A 58 -5.36 -6.33 8.25
CA ASP A 58 -5.03 -5.25 9.17
C ASP A 58 -5.19 -3.88 8.52
N TYR A 59 -5.48 -2.86 9.32
CA TYR A 59 -5.72 -1.49 8.83
C TYR A 59 -4.44 -0.86 8.24
N LEU A 60 -3.26 -1.27 8.71
CA LEU A 60 -1.96 -0.88 8.19
C LEU A 60 -1.35 -2.01 7.35
N GLN A 61 -1.00 -1.72 6.10
CA GLN A 61 -0.25 -2.62 5.24
C GLN A 61 1.06 -1.96 4.81
N ILE A 62 2.16 -2.69 4.92
CA ILE A 62 3.50 -2.20 4.59
C ILE A 62 3.98 -2.89 3.32
N LEU A 63 4.30 -2.11 2.30
CA LEU A 63 4.93 -2.59 1.08
C LEU A 63 6.39 -2.15 1.04
N GLU A 64 7.26 -3.05 0.61
CA GLU A 64 8.65 -2.77 0.27
C GLU A 64 8.77 -2.59 -1.25
N ILE A 65 9.36 -1.47 -1.66
CA ILE A 65 9.53 -1.05 -3.05
C ILE A 65 10.98 -0.63 -3.21
N ASN A 66 11.81 -1.45 -3.87
CA ASN A 66 13.24 -1.19 -4.05
C ASN A 66 13.99 -0.84 -2.73
N GLY A 67 13.64 -1.52 -1.63
CA GLY A 67 14.24 -1.30 -0.30
C GLY A 67 13.66 -0.13 0.50
N GLU A 68 12.66 0.57 -0.04
CA GLU A 68 11.95 1.67 0.62
C GLU A 68 10.55 1.22 1.03
N ARG A 69 9.99 1.81 2.09
CA ARG A 69 8.67 1.43 2.61
C ARG A 69 7.58 2.39 2.17
N LEU A 70 6.46 1.82 1.73
CA LEU A 70 5.19 2.51 1.52
C LEU A 70 4.16 1.92 2.48
N TRP A 71 3.47 2.79 3.23
CA TRP A 71 2.36 2.41 4.09
C TRP A 71 1.05 2.69 3.38
N LEU A 72 0.14 1.71 3.40
CA LEU A 72 -1.27 1.89 3.09
C LEU A 72 -2.07 1.75 4.38
N ILE A 73 -2.81 2.80 4.73
CA ILE A 73 -3.65 2.84 5.93
C ILE A 73 -5.11 2.96 5.50
N ASP A 74 -5.96 2.04 5.95
CA ASP A 74 -7.41 2.08 5.79
C ASP A 74 -8.06 2.53 7.10
N ASP A 75 -8.63 3.74 7.13
CA ASP A 75 -9.33 4.30 8.30
C ASP A 75 -10.87 4.04 8.26
N GLY A 76 -11.34 3.33 7.24
CA GLY A 76 -12.76 3.03 7.00
C GLY A 76 -13.45 3.99 6.03
N GLU A 77 -12.94 5.21 5.84
CA GLU A 77 -13.45 6.18 4.86
C GLU A 77 -12.48 6.33 3.68
N ALA A 78 -11.20 6.46 3.99
CA ALA A 78 -10.11 6.64 3.05
C ALA A 78 -9.05 5.55 3.20
N VAL A 79 -8.42 5.25 2.07
CA VAL A 79 -7.17 4.51 2.03
C VAL A 79 -6.07 5.49 1.69
N THR A 80 -5.15 5.70 2.63
CA THR A 80 -4.07 6.67 2.48
C THR A 80 -2.76 5.94 2.21
N ALA A 81 -2.10 6.31 1.12
CA ALA A 81 -0.73 5.91 0.82
C ALA A 81 0.26 6.99 1.32
N LEU A 82 1.20 6.61 2.19
CA LEU A 82 2.18 7.53 2.74
C LEU A 82 3.53 6.85 3.00
N ARG A 83 4.59 7.66 3.14
CA ARG A 83 5.87 7.15 3.66
C ARG A 83 5.80 7.05 5.20
N PRO A 84 6.57 6.15 5.83
CA PRO A 84 6.65 6.12 7.29
C PRO A 84 7.00 7.48 7.92
N ASP A 85 7.85 8.26 7.26
CA ASP A 85 8.29 9.58 7.74
C ASP A 85 7.22 10.69 7.60
N ASP A 86 6.10 10.42 6.93
CA ASP A 86 4.98 11.37 6.78
C ASP A 86 4.00 11.32 7.97
N TYR A 87 4.14 10.32 8.86
CA TYR A 87 3.29 10.08 10.02
C TYR A 87 4.01 10.50 11.31
#